data_AF-A0A7C7JHK7-F1
#
_entry.id   AF-A0A7C7JHK7-F1
#
_cell.length_a   1.000
_cell.length_b   1.000
_cell.length_c   1.000
_cell.angle_alpha   90.00
_cell.angle_beta   90.00
_cell.angle_gamma   90.00
#
_symmetry.space_group_name_H-M   'P 1'
#
loop_
_entity.id
_entity.type
_entity.pdbx_description
1 polymer ?
#
loop_
_entity_poly.entity_id
_entity_poly.type
_entity_poly.pdbx_seq_one_letter_code
_entity_poly.pdbx_strand_id
1 'polypeptide(L)'
;LHKCPSDRKENDLKSIETKIKNALNVLDLDSEAHGIIFIPTLNECWKAFSRYVGDAKQIVSSALSAEEHEVVSCGVYTSNPPSLSGFSKNDWDRYKEKTLRRFKHGQINKLIGTSAISTGIDNSYLNYIINSTMPNSLELFYQQSGRAGRSGQESHIFTIFSDDDPKETLDWLQKNKRFIKKRRDDISTLEWFHRQSFPGVDVDSE
;
A
#
# COMPACT_ATOMS: atom_id res chain seq x y z
N LEU A 1 -19.29 -5.91 8.37
CA LEU A 1 -18.02 -5.60 7.67
C LEU A 1 -17.95 -6.41 6.38
N HIS A 2 -18.59 -5.96 5.31
CA HIS A 2 -18.44 -6.60 4.01
C HIS A 2 -17.46 -5.76 3.21
N LYS A 3 -16.44 -6.36 2.59
CA LYS A 3 -15.38 -5.65 1.86
C LYS A 3 -15.90 -5.18 0.49
N CYS A 4 -15.25 -4.19 -0.13
CA CYS A 4 -15.20 -4.11 -1.60
C CYS A 4 -14.77 -5.52 -2.09
N PRO A 5 -15.37 -6.11 -3.13
CA PRO A 5 -15.01 -7.47 -3.56
C PRO A 5 -13.50 -7.52 -3.76
N SER A 6 -12.81 -8.37 -2.99
CA SER A 6 -11.35 -8.48 -3.00
C SER A 6 -10.78 -8.66 -4.40
N ASP A 7 -11.59 -9.23 -5.29
CA ASP A 7 -11.23 -9.69 -6.61
C ASP A 7 -11.12 -8.54 -7.61
N ARG A 8 -11.87 -7.44 -7.41
CA ARG A 8 -11.80 -6.25 -8.29
C ARG A 8 -10.46 -5.53 -8.11
N LYS A 9 -10.11 -5.20 -6.87
CA LYS A 9 -8.83 -4.54 -6.56
C LYS A 9 -7.62 -5.42 -6.89
N GLU A 10 -7.78 -6.74 -6.82
CA GLU A 10 -6.74 -7.68 -7.24
C GLU A 10 -6.52 -7.65 -8.76
N ASN A 11 -7.60 -7.65 -9.55
CA ASN A 11 -7.50 -7.53 -11.01
C ASN A 11 -6.91 -6.16 -11.41
N ASP A 12 -7.30 -5.10 -10.70
CA ASP A 12 -6.74 -3.77 -10.90
C ASP A 12 -5.24 -3.74 -10.58
N LEU A 13 -4.79 -4.42 -9.52
CA LEU A 13 -3.38 -4.51 -9.16
C LEU A 13 -2.56 -5.24 -10.24
N LYS A 14 -3.03 -6.39 -10.75
CA LYS A 14 -2.37 -7.11 -11.85
C LYS A 14 -2.31 -6.29 -13.14
N SER A 15 -3.39 -5.56 -13.43
CA SER A 15 -3.45 -4.64 -14.57
C SER A 15 -2.41 -3.50 -14.43
N ILE A 16 -2.28 -2.94 -13.23
CA ILE A 16 -1.28 -1.91 -12.92
C ILE A 16 0.14 -2.46 -13.01
N GLU A 17 0.41 -3.64 -12.45
CA GLU A 17 1.73 -4.28 -12.56
C GLU A 17 2.12 -4.49 -14.03
N THR A 18 1.18 -4.89 -14.88
CA THR A 18 1.41 -5.00 -16.33
C THR A 18 1.75 -3.65 -16.97
N LYS A 19 1.04 -2.58 -16.59
CA LYS A 19 1.33 -1.23 -17.08
C LYS A 19 2.70 -0.74 -16.61
N ILE A 20 3.09 -1.03 -15.36
CA ILE A 20 4.41 -0.68 -14.82
C ILE A 20 5.50 -1.41 -15.59
N LYS A 21 5.35 -2.71 -15.84
CA LYS A 21 6.32 -3.49 -16.62
C LYS A 21 6.57 -2.88 -18.00
N ASN A 22 5.50 -2.51 -18.69
CA ASN A 22 5.59 -1.87 -20.00
C ASN A 22 6.22 -0.47 -19.93
N ALA A 23 5.87 0.32 -18.91
CA ALA A 23 6.39 1.68 -18.74
C ALA A 23 7.88 1.69 -18.38
N LEU A 24 8.33 0.78 -17.50
CA LEU A 24 9.72 0.61 -17.13
C LEU A 24 10.54 -0.20 -18.15
N ASN A 25 9.89 -0.77 -19.17
CA ASN A 25 10.51 -1.66 -20.16
C ASN A 25 11.27 -2.85 -19.52
N VAL A 26 10.64 -3.52 -18.55
CA VAL A 26 11.18 -4.70 -17.84
C VAL A 26 10.39 -5.97 -18.15
N LEU A 27 11.05 -7.13 -18.17
CA LEU A 27 10.43 -8.43 -18.42
C LEU A 27 9.79 -9.00 -17.17
N ASP A 28 10.36 -8.73 -16.00
CA ASP A 28 9.88 -9.18 -14.70
C ASP A 28 10.03 -8.09 -13.64
N LEU A 29 8.88 -7.65 -13.12
CA LEU A 29 8.82 -6.60 -12.10
C LEU A 29 9.47 -7.05 -10.79
N ASP A 30 9.42 -8.34 -10.47
CA ASP A 30 9.89 -8.87 -9.19
C ASP A 30 11.41 -8.96 -9.10
N SER A 31 12.10 -9.06 -10.25
CA SER A 31 13.55 -9.12 -10.31
C SER A 31 14.20 -7.83 -10.82
N GLU A 32 13.53 -7.04 -11.66
CA GLU A 32 14.13 -5.90 -12.36
C GLU A 32 13.66 -4.53 -11.86
N ALA A 33 12.63 -4.46 -11.01
CA ALA A 33 12.09 -3.19 -10.53
C ALA A 33 11.94 -3.16 -9.02
N HIS A 34 12.36 -2.05 -8.41
CA HIS A 34 12.27 -1.82 -6.98
C HIS A 34 11.05 -0.97 -6.66
N GLY A 35 10.14 -1.43 -5.82
CA GLY A 35 8.91 -0.70 -5.57
C GLY A 35 8.17 -1.03 -4.29
N ILE A 36 7.26 -0.13 -3.95
CA ILE A 36 6.44 -0.20 -2.74
C ILE A 36 4.96 -0.27 -3.13
N ILE A 37 4.23 -1.18 -2.48
CA ILE A 37 2.76 -1.25 -2.57
C ILE A 37 2.19 -0.85 -1.21
N PHE A 38 1.57 0.33 -1.17
CA PHE A 38 0.86 0.84 -0.01
C PHE A 38 -0.55 0.24 0.06
N ILE A 39 -0.80 -0.50 1.14
CA ILE A 39 -2.08 -1.11 1.47
C ILE A 39 -2.54 -0.61 2.83
N PRO A 40 -3.79 -0.16 3.00
CA PRO A 40 -4.21 0.58 4.21
C PRO A 40 -4.28 -0.26 5.48
N THR A 41 -4.54 -1.58 5.37
CA THR A 41 -4.78 -2.43 6.55
C THR A 41 -3.78 -3.58 6.66
N LEU A 42 -3.39 -3.91 7.91
CA LEU A 42 -2.39 -4.96 8.20
C LEU A 42 -2.78 -6.32 7.62
N ASN A 43 -4.05 -6.69 7.73
CA ASN A 43 -4.55 -7.97 7.23
C ASN A 43 -4.64 -8.01 5.70
N GLU A 44 -4.81 -6.87 5.03
CA GLU A 44 -4.74 -6.82 3.57
C GLU A 44 -3.30 -6.85 3.10
N CYS A 45 -2.36 -6.21 3.81
CA CYS A 45 -0.93 -6.40 3.57
C CYS A 45 -0.56 -7.89 3.65
N TRP A 46 -1.02 -8.59 4.70
CA TRP A 46 -0.76 -10.02 4.86
C TRP A 46 -1.35 -10.85 3.71
N LYS A 47 -2.61 -10.60 3.34
CA LYS A 47 -3.26 -11.29 2.23
C LYS A 47 -2.60 -11.01 0.88
N ALA A 48 -2.11 -9.79 0.65
CA ALA A 48 -1.37 -9.47 -0.57
C ALA A 48 -0.02 -10.19 -0.57
N PHE A 49 0.71 -10.10 0.53
CA PHE A 49 1.99 -10.79 0.71
C PHE A 49 1.88 -12.30 0.47
N SER A 50 0.91 -12.99 1.10
CA SER A 50 0.67 -14.42 0.87
C SER A 50 0.38 -14.77 -0.58
N ARG A 51 -0.18 -13.87 -1.39
CA ARG A 51 -0.38 -14.14 -2.82
C ARG A 51 0.91 -14.08 -3.60
N TYR A 52 1.81 -13.16 -3.26
CA TYR A 52 3.11 -13.05 -3.94
C TYR A 52 4.07 -14.18 -3.55
N VAL A 53 4.03 -14.64 -2.30
CA VAL A 53 5.03 -15.60 -1.79
C VAL A 53 4.48 -17.00 -1.51
N GLY A 54 3.17 -17.22 -1.66
CA GLY A 54 2.53 -18.48 -1.28
C GLY A 54 2.45 -18.63 0.25
N ASP A 55 3.33 -19.44 0.83
CA ASP A 55 3.35 -19.68 2.29
C ASP A 55 4.04 -18.54 3.05
N ALA A 56 3.31 -17.46 3.26
CA ALA A 56 3.78 -16.31 4.01
C ALA A 56 4.27 -16.65 5.43
N LYS A 57 3.70 -17.66 6.10
CA LYS A 57 4.13 -18.04 7.45
C LYS A 57 5.48 -18.71 7.41
N GLN A 58 5.69 -19.64 6.46
CA GLN A 58 6.98 -20.28 6.25
C GLN A 58 8.05 -19.24 5.92
N ILE A 59 7.77 -18.32 4.97
CA ILE A 59 8.70 -17.28 4.56
C ILE A 59 9.13 -16.38 5.74
N VAL A 60 8.18 -15.94 6.57
CA VAL A 60 8.50 -15.14 7.76
C VAL A 60 9.29 -15.96 8.78
N SER A 61 8.93 -17.23 8.98
CA SER A 61 9.62 -18.12 9.93
C SER A 61 11.08 -18.38 9.51
N SER A 62 11.31 -18.69 8.24
CA SER A 62 12.66 -18.86 7.67
C SER A 62 13.49 -17.57 7.74
N ALA A 63 12.85 -16.42 7.49
CA ALA A 63 13.53 -15.14 7.67
C ALA A 63 13.98 -14.89 9.12
N LEU A 64 13.27 -15.44 10.12
CA LEU A 64 13.59 -15.33 11.54
C LEU A 64 14.62 -16.36 12.04
N SER A 65 14.71 -17.54 11.43
CA SER A 65 15.61 -18.64 11.81
C SER A 65 17.06 -18.48 11.32
N ALA A 66 17.34 -17.44 10.52
CA ALA A 66 18.64 -17.20 9.87
C ALA A 66 19.09 -18.30 8.89
N GLU A 67 18.20 -19.23 8.56
CA GLU A 67 18.39 -20.16 7.46
C GLU A 67 18.25 -19.38 6.14
N GLU A 68 19.30 -19.39 5.31
CA GLU A 68 19.23 -18.86 3.95
C GLU A 68 18.41 -19.82 3.08
N HIS A 69 17.10 -19.73 3.21
CA HIS A 69 16.18 -20.41 2.32
C HIS A 69 15.45 -19.39 1.45
N GLU A 70 15.62 -19.60 0.14
CA GLU A 70 14.92 -18.97 -0.98
C GLU A 70 15.13 -17.45 -1.13
N VAL A 71 15.52 -17.03 -2.33
CA VAL A 71 15.61 -15.61 -2.68
C VAL A 71 14.18 -15.08 -2.83
N VAL A 72 13.64 -14.53 -1.75
CA VAL A 72 12.31 -13.92 -1.77
C VAL A 72 12.40 -12.48 -2.27
N SER A 73 11.80 -12.20 -3.42
CA SER A 73 11.76 -10.87 -4.04
C SER A 73 10.78 -9.90 -3.35
N CYS A 74 9.85 -10.41 -2.55
CA CYS A 74 8.80 -9.64 -1.88
C CYS A 74 8.89 -9.72 -0.35
N GLY A 75 8.66 -8.59 0.34
CA GLY A 75 8.56 -8.51 1.79
C GLY A 75 7.30 -7.79 2.25
N VAL A 76 6.91 -7.98 3.51
CA VAL A 76 5.82 -7.23 4.15
C VAL A 76 6.34 -6.40 5.32
N TYR A 77 5.87 -5.16 5.44
CA TYR A 77 6.25 -4.23 6.50
C TYR A 77 5.03 -3.53 7.08
N THR A 78 4.70 -3.83 8.34
CA THR A 78 3.61 -3.19 9.07
C THR A 78 4.06 -2.87 10.50
N SER A 79 3.45 -1.85 11.10
CA SER A 79 3.79 -1.42 12.47
C SER A 79 3.56 -2.51 13.51
N ASN A 80 2.48 -3.28 13.37
CA ASN A 80 2.13 -4.41 14.21
C ASN A 80 1.91 -5.68 13.37
N PRO A 81 2.04 -6.88 13.96
CA PRO A 81 1.75 -8.11 13.26
C PRO A 81 0.30 -8.13 12.75
N PRO A 82 0.05 -8.55 11.50
CA PRO A 82 -1.29 -8.86 11.03
C PRO A 82 -1.91 -9.94 11.93
N SER A 83 -3.19 -9.81 12.28
CA SER A 83 -3.84 -10.74 13.20
C SER A 83 -3.86 -12.18 12.65
N LEU A 84 -3.86 -12.33 11.33
CA LEU A 84 -3.83 -13.62 10.63
C LEU A 84 -2.43 -14.28 10.58
N SER A 85 -1.38 -13.51 10.91
CA SER A 85 0.00 -13.98 10.77
C SER A 85 0.39 -14.99 11.86
N GLY A 86 -0.15 -14.84 13.07
CA GLY A 86 0.17 -15.69 14.22
C GLY A 86 1.52 -15.39 14.89
N PHE A 87 2.22 -14.34 14.46
CA PHE A 87 3.50 -13.95 15.06
C PHE A 87 3.35 -13.05 16.29
N SER A 88 4.26 -13.22 17.25
CA SER A 88 4.40 -12.31 18.38
C SER A 88 4.85 -10.92 17.92
N LYS A 89 4.61 -9.90 18.75
CA LYS A 89 5.09 -8.54 18.48
C LYS A 89 6.62 -8.49 18.36
N ASN A 90 7.34 -9.22 19.21
CA ASN A 90 8.80 -9.26 19.22
C ASN A 90 9.37 -9.89 17.95
N ASP A 91 8.80 -11.02 17.52
CA ASP A 91 9.22 -11.68 16.27
C ASP A 91 8.90 -10.81 15.05
N TRP A 92 7.73 -10.17 15.06
CA TRP A 92 7.36 -9.26 13.99
C TRP A 92 8.30 -8.06 13.87
N ASP A 93 8.70 -7.48 15.00
CA ASP A 93 9.61 -6.35 15.03
C ASP A 93 11.01 -6.76 14.52
N ARG A 94 11.50 -7.96 14.85
CA ARG A 94 12.73 -8.53 14.25
C ARG A 94 12.60 -8.77 12.75
N TYR A 95 11.50 -9.38 12.31
CA TYR A 95 11.25 -9.67 10.90
C TYR A 95 11.19 -8.40 10.06
N LYS A 96 10.37 -7.42 10.47
CA LYS A 96 10.17 -6.19 9.69
C LYS A 96 11.46 -5.38 9.58
N GLU A 97 12.31 -5.37 10.61
CA GLU A 97 13.61 -4.72 10.58
C GLU A 97 14.55 -5.40 9.59
N LYS A 98 14.63 -6.74 9.62
CA LYS A 98 15.43 -7.51 8.65
C LYS A 98 14.93 -7.28 7.22
N THR A 99 13.62 -7.34 7.00
CA THR A 99 12.98 -7.09 5.69
C THR A 99 13.28 -5.68 5.19
N LEU A 100 13.17 -4.67 6.05
CA LEU A 100 13.48 -3.28 5.70
C LEU A 100 14.94 -3.10 5.30
N ARG A 101 15.87 -3.73 6.05
CA ARG A 101 17.30 -3.72 5.71
C ARG A 101 17.54 -4.40 4.36
N ARG A 102 16.97 -5.59 4.13
CA ARG A 102 17.11 -6.31 2.85
C ARG A 102 16.57 -5.50 1.67
N PHE A 103 15.41 -4.84 1.84
CA PHE A 103 14.85 -3.95 0.83
C PHE A 103 15.79 -2.78 0.51
N LYS A 104 16.33 -2.09 1.52
CA LYS A 104 17.29 -0.99 1.33
C LYS A 104 18.56 -1.41 0.58
N HIS A 105 18.97 -2.68 0.67
CA HIS A 105 20.15 -3.21 -0.01
C HIS A 105 19.82 -3.89 -1.36
N GLY A 106 18.58 -3.78 -1.86
CA GLY A 106 18.18 -4.40 -3.13
C GLY A 106 18.06 -5.93 -3.08
N GLN A 107 18.04 -6.54 -1.90
CA GLN A 107 17.87 -7.99 -1.72
C GLN A 107 16.39 -8.41 -1.71
N ILE A 108 15.49 -7.45 -1.56
CA ILE A 108 14.05 -7.57 -1.74
C ILE A 108 13.67 -6.42 -2.65
N ASN A 109 12.97 -6.69 -3.74
CA ASN A 109 12.62 -5.69 -4.74
C ASN A 109 11.23 -5.10 -4.52
N LYS A 110 10.32 -5.87 -3.91
CA LYS A 110 8.95 -5.45 -3.65
C LYS A 110 8.67 -5.39 -2.16
N LEU A 111 8.20 -4.24 -1.67
CA LEU A 111 7.77 -4.09 -0.28
C LEU A 111 6.29 -3.75 -0.20
N ILE A 112 5.53 -4.58 0.51
CA ILE A 112 4.11 -4.35 0.77
C ILE A 112 3.96 -3.82 2.18
N GLY A 113 3.18 -2.77 2.38
CA GLY A 113 2.88 -2.34 3.74
C GLY A 113 1.98 -1.14 3.85
N THR A 114 1.79 -0.69 5.09
CA THR A 114 0.97 0.50 5.37
C THR A 114 1.80 1.77 5.21
N SER A 115 1.16 2.93 5.39
CA SER A 115 1.84 4.22 5.46
C SER A 115 2.97 4.26 6.49
N ALA A 116 3.01 3.34 7.47
CA ALA A 116 4.12 3.21 8.42
C ALA A 116 5.49 2.95 7.77
N ILE A 117 5.53 2.48 6.51
CA ILE A 117 6.77 2.38 5.73
C ILE A 117 7.43 3.75 5.56
N SER A 118 6.64 4.82 5.36
CA SER A 118 7.15 6.14 4.97
C SER A 118 8.06 6.76 6.03
N THR A 119 7.89 6.45 7.30
CA THR A 119 8.70 7.03 8.37
C THR A 119 10.13 6.48 8.43
N GLY A 120 10.46 5.38 7.72
CA GLY A 120 11.75 4.67 7.85
C GLY A 120 12.53 4.38 6.56
N ILE A 121 11.96 4.65 5.38
CA ILE A 121 12.60 4.37 4.09
C ILE A 121 13.11 5.64 3.43
N ASP A 122 14.42 5.88 3.50
CA ASP A 122 15.13 6.76 2.58
C ASP A 122 15.84 5.89 1.53
N ASN A 123 15.06 5.28 0.63
CA ASN A 123 15.61 4.48 -0.45
C ASN A 123 15.44 5.27 -1.75
N SER A 124 16.56 5.69 -2.35
CA SER A 124 16.58 6.62 -3.49
C SER A 124 16.28 5.95 -4.83
N TYR A 125 16.06 4.64 -4.85
CA TYR A 125 15.99 3.81 -6.05
C TYR A 125 14.61 3.15 -6.26
N LEU A 126 13.52 3.84 -5.92
CA LEU A 126 12.17 3.30 -6.19
C LEU A 126 11.76 3.56 -7.63
N ASN A 127 11.62 2.50 -8.44
CA ASN A 127 11.08 2.56 -9.80
C ASN A 127 9.56 2.71 -9.80
N TYR A 128 8.86 2.24 -8.77
CA TYR A 128 7.42 2.39 -8.71
C TYR A 128 6.84 2.46 -7.30
N ILE A 129 5.69 3.13 -7.20
CA ILE A 129 4.83 3.16 -6.03
C ILE A 129 3.40 2.85 -6.45
N ILE A 130 2.74 1.94 -5.75
CA ILE A 130 1.32 1.64 -5.95
C ILE A 130 0.57 1.95 -4.65
N ASN A 131 -0.42 2.84 -4.71
CA ASN A 131 -1.40 3.00 -3.65
C ASN A 131 -2.63 2.15 -3.98
N SER A 132 -2.94 1.12 -3.18
CA SER A 132 -4.09 0.22 -3.42
C SER A 132 -5.46 0.87 -3.15
N THR A 133 -5.42 2.05 -2.53
CA THR A 133 -6.54 2.93 -2.21
C THR A 133 -6.06 4.35 -2.34
N MET A 134 -6.98 5.30 -2.50
CA MET A 134 -6.60 6.71 -2.40
C MET A 134 -5.97 7.00 -1.03
N PRO A 135 -4.82 7.70 -0.98
CA PRO A 135 -4.29 8.20 0.27
C PRO A 135 -5.27 9.17 0.94
N ASN A 136 -5.30 9.15 2.27
CA ASN A 136 -6.28 9.89 3.06
C ASN A 136 -6.08 11.41 3.05
N SER A 137 -4.94 11.88 2.53
CA SER A 137 -4.66 13.29 2.33
C SER A 137 -3.74 13.49 1.13
N LEU A 138 -3.81 14.68 0.54
CA LEU A 138 -2.91 15.09 -0.53
C LEU A 138 -1.45 15.14 -0.03
N GLU A 139 -1.24 15.55 1.22
CA GLU A 139 0.08 15.54 1.85
C GLU A 139 0.67 14.12 1.90
N LEU A 140 -0.09 13.12 2.36
CA LEU A 140 0.37 11.74 2.39
C LEU A 140 0.73 11.24 0.99
N PHE A 141 -0.11 11.57 -0.01
CA PHE A 141 0.18 11.24 -1.41
C PHE A 141 1.51 11.87 -1.87
N TYR A 142 1.76 13.15 -1.57
CA TYR A 142 3.02 13.81 -1.91
C TYR A 142 4.22 13.22 -1.16
N GLN A 143 4.08 12.92 0.13
CA GLN A 143 5.15 12.30 0.94
C GLN A 143 5.51 10.88 0.47
N GLN A 144 4.54 10.13 -0.05
CA GLN A 144 4.77 8.82 -0.66
C GLN A 144 5.42 8.99 -2.03
N SER A 145 4.82 9.81 -2.90
CA SER A 145 5.25 10.06 -4.27
C SER A 145 6.65 10.64 -4.36
N GLY A 146 7.02 11.58 -3.48
CA GLY A 146 8.33 12.23 -3.46
C GLY A 146 9.52 11.30 -3.14
N ARG A 147 9.26 10.00 -2.88
CA ARG A 147 10.30 8.98 -2.68
C ARG A 147 10.73 8.32 -3.98
N ALA A 148 9.86 8.30 -4.98
CA ALA A 148 10.16 7.82 -6.32
C ALA A 148 11.06 8.85 -7.05
N GLY A 149 11.93 8.38 -7.94
CA GLY A 149 12.70 9.26 -8.85
C GLY A 149 13.80 10.13 -8.21
N ARG A 150 14.12 9.97 -6.91
CA ARG A 150 15.16 10.79 -6.24
C ARG A 150 16.56 10.61 -6.84
N SER A 151 16.83 9.47 -7.45
CA SER A 151 18.08 9.16 -8.15
C SER A 151 18.13 9.65 -9.61
N GLY A 152 17.10 10.36 -10.08
CA GLY A 152 16.96 10.76 -11.49
C GLY A 152 16.54 9.62 -12.41
N GLN A 153 16.26 8.44 -11.86
CA GLN A 153 15.72 7.29 -12.59
C GLN A 153 14.23 7.51 -12.90
N GLU A 154 13.78 6.96 -14.03
CA GLU A 154 12.36 6.95 -14.35
C GLU A 154 11.60 6.18 -13.26
N SER A 155 10.49 6.76 -12.81
CA SER A 155 9.68 6.16 -11.76
C SER A 155 8.22 6.49 -11.96
N HIS A 156 7.35 5.53 -11.66
CA HIS A 156 5.92 5.68 -11.86
C HIS A 156 5.14 5.47 -10.58
N ILE A 157 4.16 6.34 -10.34
CA ILE A 157 3.26 6.25 -9.20
C ILE A 157 1.86 5.97 -9.73
N PHE A 158 1.24 4.93 -9.18
CA PHE A 158 -0.12 4.52 -9.51
C PHE A 158 -0.98 4.56 -8.26
N THR A 159 -2.22 5.00 -8.41
CA THR A 159 -3.22 4.94 -7.35
C THR A 159 -4.47 4.25 -7.89
N ILE A 160 -4.92 3.21 -7.19
CA ILE A 160 -6.21 2.57 -7.45
C ILE A 160 -7.29 3.43 -6.81
N PHE A 161 -8.24 3.86 -7.64
CA PHE A 161 -9.39 4.64 -7.22
C PHE A 161 -10.68 3.88 -7.56
N SER A 162 -11.57 3.81 -6.58
CA SER A 162 -12.90 3.23 -6.71
C SER A 162 -13.97 4.26 -6.37
N ASP A 163 -14.94 4.37 -7.25
CA ASP A 163 -16.24 5.01 -7.02
C ASP A 163 -17.32 4.01 -7.42
N ASP A 164 -18.05 3.50 -6.43
CA ASP A 164 -19.05 2.45 -6.64
C ASP A 164 -20.38 3.04 -7.13
N ASP A 165 -20.61 4.36 -7.00
CA ASP A 165 -21.78 5.06 -7.56
C ASP A 165 -21.42 6.47 -8.05
N PRO A 166 -20.84 6.58 -9.26
CA PRO A 166 -20.41 7.87 -9.82
C PRO A 166 -21.56 8.86 -10.01
N LYS A 167 -22.79 8.39 -10.23
CA LYS A 167 -23.96 9.27 -10.38
C LYS A 167 -24.30 9.93 -9.05
N GLU A 168 -24.33 9.15 -7.96
CA GLU A 168 -24.53 9.69 -6.63
C GLU A 168 -23.39 10.62 -6.21
N THR A 169 -22.13 10.27 -6.52
CA THR A 169 -20.97 11.15 -6.26
C THR A 169 -21.11 12.50 -6.96
N LEU A 170 -21.47 12.49 -8.25
CA LEU A 170 -21.68 13.73 -9.00
C LEU A 170 -22.83 14.56 -8.41
N ASP A 171 -23.93 13.92 -8.04
CA ASP A 171 -25.07 14.58 -7.41
C ASP A 171 -24.71 15.19 -6.06
N TRP A 172 -23.89 14.50 -5.26
CA TRP A 172 -23.37 14.98 -3.99
C TRP A 172 -22.50 16.23 -4.18
N LEU A 173 -21.56 16.20 -5.13
CA LEU A 173 -20.66 17.32 -5.45
C LEU A 173 -21.42 18.54 -6.00
N GLN A 174 -22.37 18.34 -6.91
CA GLN A 174 -23.07 19.45 -7.58
C GLN A 174 -24.13 20.10 -6.69
N LYS A 175 -24.81 19.33 -5.85
CA LYS A 175 -25.89 19.84 -5.00
C LYS A 175 -25.43 20.29 -3.61
N ASN A 176 -24.11 20.32 -3.36
CA ASN A 176 -23.52 20.63 -2.05
C ASN A 176 -24.20 19.86 -0.91
N LYS A 177 -24.49 18.57 -1.15
CA LYS A 177 -25.11 17.73 -0.11
C LYS A 177 -24.10 17.55 1.03
N ARG A 178 -24.57 17.68 2.27
CA ARG A 178 -23.71 17.46 3.44
C ARG A 178 -23.21 16.02 3.57
N PHE A 179 -23.96 15.05 3.06
CA PHE A 179 -23.66 13.63 3.20
C PHE A 179 -23.84 12.90 1.88
N ILE A 180 -22.95 11.94 1.65
CA ILE A 180 -23.12 10.89 0.65
C ILE A 180 -23.56 9.61 1.36
N LYS A 181 -24.32 8.74 0.69
CA LYS A 181 -24.64 7.43 1.25
C LYS A 181 -23.32 6.70 1.51
N LYS A 182 -23.24 6.05 2.68
CA LYS A 182 -22.05 5.26 3.03
C LYS A 182 -21.89 4.08 2.07
N ARG A 183 -20.83 4.11 1.27
CA ARG A 183 -20.42 3.02 0.38
C ARG A 183 -19.08 2.46 0.82
N ARG A 184 -18.51 1.55 0.01
CA ARG A 184 -17.27 0.83 0.32
C ARG A 184 -16.21 1.09 -0.75
N ASP A 185 -16.13 2.36 -1.11
CA ASP A 185 -15.29 2.90 -2.15
C ASP A 185 -14.35 3.98 -1.57
N ASP A 186 -13.45 4.49 -2.40
CA ASP A 186 -12.50 5.52 -1.98
C ASP A 186 -13.22 6.87 -1.74
N ILE A 187 -14.32 7.14 -2.45
CA ILE A 187 -15.15 8.35 -2.22
C ILE A 187 -15.66 8.42 -0.78
N SER A 188 -16.30 7.36 -0.28
CA SER A 188 -16.84 7.35 1.09
C SER A 188 -15.72 7.40 2.14
N THR A 189 -14.56 6.84 1.82
CA THR A 189 -13.39 6.87 2.70
C THR A 189 -12.83 8.28 2.79
N LEU A 190 -12.63 8.94 1.66
CA LEU A 190 -12.13 10.32 1.56
C LEU A 190 -13.10 11.33 2.17
N GLU A 191 -14.41 11.18 1.93
CA GLU A 191 -15.44 12.02 2.56
C GLU A 191 -15.34 11.95 4.08
N TRP A 192 -15.24 10.73 4.63
CA TRP A 192 -15.10 10.54 6.07
C TRP A 192 -13.85 11.23 6.61
N PHE A 193 -12.68 11.04 5.98
CA PHE A 193 -11.43 11.68 6.41
C PHE A 193 -11.50 13.21 6.32
N HIS A 194 -11.97 13.76 5.21
CA HIS A 194 -12.12 15.19 5.02
C HIS A 194 -12.97 15.82 6.12
N ARG A 195 -14.06 15.16 6.51
CA ARG A 195 -14.96 15.66 7.55
C ARG A 195 -14.35 15.60 8.96
N GLN A 196 -13.50 14.60 9.24
CA GLN A 196 -12.79 14.52 10.52
C GLN A 196 -11.67 15.58 10.61
N SER A 197 -11.01 15.86 9.49
CA SER A 197 -9.93 16.86 9.43
C SER A 197 -10.44 18.30 9.37
N PHE A 198 -11.62 18.52 8.78
CA PHE A 198 -12.23 19.84 8.61
C PHE A 198 -13.70 19.78 9.07
N PRO A 199 -13.96 19.78 10.40
CA PRO A 199 -15.31 19.68 10.93
C PRO A 199 -16.17 20.91 10.64
N GLY A 200 -15.54 22.05 10.30
CA GLY A 200 -16.19 23.30 9.95
C GLY A 200 -16.20 24.31 11.10
N VAL A 201 -16.43 25.58 10.75
CA VAL A 201 -16.30 26.74 11.65
C VAL A 201 -17.16 26.60 12.93
N ASP A 202 -18.31 25.94 12.83
CA ASP A 202 -19.24 25.76 13.95
C ASP A 202 -18.66 24.89 15.09
N VAL A 203 -17.64 24.07 14.80
CA VAL A 203 -16.99 23.16 15.77
C VAL A 203 -15.64 23.73 16.25
N ASP A 204 -15.00 24.58 15.45
CA ASP A 204 -13.72 25.23 15.80
C ASP A 204 -13.90 26.41 16.78
N SER A 205 -15.15 26.81 17.07
CA SER A 205 -15.50 27.93 17.94
C SER A 205 -15.96 27.56 19.36
N GLU A 206 -15.88 26.28 19.77
CA GLU A 206 -16.10 25.79 21.15
C GLU A 206 -14.77 25.46 21.85
#